data_AF-A0A8S3A345-F1
#
_entry.id   AF-A0A8S3A345-F1
#
_cell.length_a   1.000
_cell.length_b   1.000
_cell.length_c   1.000
_cell.angle_alpha   90.00
_cell.angle_beta   90.00
_cell.angle_gamma   90.00
#
_symmetry.space_group_name_H-M   'P 1'
#
loop_
_entity.id
_entity.type
_entity.pdbx_description
1 polymer ?
#
loop_
_entity_poly.entity_id
_entity_poly.type
_entity_poly.pdbx_seq_one_letter_code
_entity_poly.pdbx_strand_id
1 'polypeptide(L)' 'EIWAGPLTDGSKAVLAFNRAHIINQTISVLFPDLGWKSTSRVKVRDLWLHKDLGEFQGNYTAFNIESHGAQMLKMTLITL' A
#
# COMPACT_ATOMS: atom_id res chain seq x y z
N GLU A 1 1.49 7.41 -8.39
CA GLU A 1 1.21 8.25 -7.21
C GLU A 1 0.86 7.38 -6.02
N ILE A 2 1.02 7.91 -4.82
CA ILE A 2 0.65 7.25 -3.57
C ILE A 2 -0.22 8.22 -2.79
N TRP A 3 -1.42 7.78 -2.43
CA TRP A 3 -2.35 8.52 -1.57
C TRP A 3 -2.59 7.71 -0.31
N ALA A 4 -2.63 8.35 0.85
CA ALA A 4 -2.85 7.65 2.11
C ALA A 4 -3.70 8.46 3.09
N GLY A 5 -4.55 7.77 3.86
CA GLY A 5 -5.39 8.36 4.89
C GLY A 5 -5.57 7.43 6.10
N PRO A 6 -5.74 7.97 7.31
CA PRO A 6 -5.97 7.16 8.51
C PRO A 6 -7.37 6.51 8.50
N LEU A 7 -7.48 5.34 9.12
CA LEU A 7 -8.75 4.67 9.43
C LEU A 7 -9.01 4.66 10.94
N THR A 8 -10.24 4.40 11.34
CA THR A 8 -10.69 4.45 12.75
C THR A 8 -10.01 3.45 13.67
N ASP A 9 -9.49 2.35 13.12
CA ASP A 9 -8.78 1.29 13.85
C ASP A 9 -7.25 1.52 13.92
N GLY A 10 -6.79 2.71 13.51
CA GLY A 10 -5.36 3.06 13.49
C GLY A 10 -4.58 2.51 12.29
N SER A 11 -5.22 1.70 11.44
CA SER A 11 -4.66 1.33 10.14
C SER A 11 -4.72 2.51 9.15
N LYS A 12 -4.14 2.32 7.96
CA LYS A 12 -4.18 3.30 6.87
C LYS A 12 -4.80 2.71 5.62
N ALA A 13 -5.67 3.49 4.97
CA ALA A 13 -6.04 3.26 3.58
C ALA A 13 -4.95 3.86 2.70
N VAL A 14 -4.46 3.08 1.73
CA VAL A 14 -3.38 3.48 0.82
C VAL A 14 -3.79 3.15 -0.61
N LEU A 15 -3.67 4.11 -1.52
CA LEU A 15 -3.92 3.94 -2.95
C LEU A 15 -2.61 4.06 -3.72
N ALA A 16 -2.20 2.98 -4.38
CA ALA A 16 -1.15 3.01 -5.40
C ALA A 16 -1.82 3.28 -6.76
N PHE A 17 -1.64 4.47 -7.32
CA PHE A 17 -2.37 4.92 -8.52
C PHE A 17 -1.42 5.20 -9.69
N ASN A 18 -1.61 4.50 -10.80
CA ASN A 18 -0.93 4.80 -12.06
C ASN A 18 -1.73 5.85 -12.83
N ARG A 19 -1.45 7.13 -12.62
CA ARG A 19 -2.10 8.23 -13.36
C ARG A 19 -1.63 8.33 -14.83
N ALA A 20 -0.59 7.61 -15.23
CA ALA A 20 0.03 7.74 -16.54
C ALA A 20 -0.54 6.73 -17.56
N HIS A 21 -0.20 6.93 -18.84
CA HIS A 21 -0.47 6.01 -19.94
C HIS A 21 0.49 4.80 -20.00
N ILE A 22 1.10 4.42 -18.86
CA ILE A 22 2.08 3.33 -18.78
C ILE A 22 1.33 2.03 -18.54
N ILE A 23 1.57 1.01 -19.36
CA ILE A 23 0.81 -0.24 -19.34
C ILE A 23 1.06 -1.13 -18.11
N ASN A 24 2.21 -1.01 -17.46
CA ASN A 24 2.58 -1.82 -16.28
C ASN A 24 3.48 -1.01 -15.34
N GLN A 25 2.88 -0.16 -14.51
CA GLN A 25 3.66 0.62 -13.56
C GLN A 25 3.89 -0.16 -12.27
N THR A 26 5.13 -0.11 -11.78
CA THR A 26 5.50 -0.56 -10.42
C THR A 26 5.50 0.65 -9.49
N ILE A 27 4.82 0.53 -8.35
CA ILE A 27 4.70 1.60 -7.34
C ILE A 27 5.10 1.03 -5.97
N SER A 28 6.15 1.59 -5.37
CA SER A 28 6.61 1.20 -4.03
C SER A 28 6.13 2.17 -2.97
N VAL A 29 5.38 1.66 -2.00
CA VAL A 29 4.94 2.40 -0.81
C VAL A 29 5.95 2.17 0.29
N LEU A 30 6.75 3.19 0.61
CA LEU A 30 7.68 3.14 1.74
C LEU A 30 6.93 3.44 3.03
N PHE A 31 7.14 2.64 4.06
CA PHE A 31 6.47 2.85 5.35
C PHE A 31 6.83 4.17 6.05
N PRO A 32 8.06 4.70 5.91
CA PRO A 32 8.39 6.08 6.32
C PRO A 32 7.48 7.15 5.73
N ASP A 33 7.08 7.02 4.46
CA ASP A 33 6.18 7.99 3.81
C ASP A 33 4.76 7.96 4.41
N LEU A 34 4.43 6.85 5.09
CA LEU A 34 3.17 6.69 5.84
C LEU A 34 3.29 7.12 7.31
N GLY A 35 4.47 7.55 7.77
CA GLY A 35 4.74 7.93 9.16
C GLY A 35 5.11 6.75 10.08
N TRP A 36 5.52 5.61 9.52
CA TRP A 36 6.04 4.47 10.28
C TRP A 36 7.57 4.36 10.17
N LYS A 37 8.20 3.51 10.98
CA LYS A 37 9.66 3.30 10.89
C LYS A 37 9.99 2.45 9.66
N SER A 38 11.19 2.62 9.11
CA SER A 38 11.70 1.73 8.03
C SER A 38 11.84 0.27 8.48
N THR A 39 11.87 0.00 9.78
CA THR A 39 11.90 -1.34 10.37
C THR A 39 10.53 -1.88 10.77
N SER A 40 9.46 -1.07 10.60
CA SER A 40 8.10 -1.48 10.95
C SER A 40 7.64 -2.66 10.11
N ARG A 41 6.94 -3.61 10.76
CA ARG A 41 6.22 -4.69 10.10
C ARG A 41 4.75 -4.30 9.93
N VAL A 42 4.19 -4.58 8.77
CA VAL A 42 2.85 -4.13 8.38
C VAL A 42 2.13 -5.28 7.69
N LYS A 43 0.88 -5.55 8.09
CA LYS A 43 -0.04 -6.42 7.36
C LYS A 43 -0.65 -5.62 6.21
N VAL A 44 -0.62 -6.18 5.01
CA VAL A 44 -1.17 -5.55 3.81
C VAL A 44 -2.33 -6.39 3.29
N ARG A 45 -3.48 -5.74 3.10
CA ARG A 45 -4.70 -6.32 2.52
C ARG A 45 -5.09 -5.57 1.26
N ASP A 46 -5.36 -6.29 0.19
CA ASP A 46 -6.00 -5.75 -1.00
C ASP A 46 -7.51 -5.67 -0.77
N LEU A 47 -8.06 -4.45 -0.85
CA LEU A 47 -9.47 -4.18 -0.60
C LEU A 47 -10.37 -4.49 -1.78
N TRP A 48 -9.86 -4.60 -3.00
CA TRP A 48 -10.66 -4.97 -4.18
C TRP A 48 -10.66 -6.48 -4.40
N LEU A 49 -9.51 -7.13 -4.22
CA LEU A 49 -9.42 -8.59 -4.26
C LEU A 49 -9.93 -9.27 -2.99
N HIS A 50 -10.27 -8.48 -1.96
CA HIS A 50 -10.70 -8.96 -0.64
C HIS A 50 -9.70 -9.95 -0.03
N LYS A 51 -8.40 -9.75 -0.28
CA LYS A 51 -7.35 -10.72 -0.03
C LYS A 51 -6.25 -10.14 0.85
N ASP A 52 -5.84 -10.92 1.85
CA ASP A 52 -4.64 -10.59 2.62
C ASP A 52 -3.40 -10.99 1.80
N LEU A 53 -2.51 -10.02 1.60
CA LEU A 53 -1.31 -10.17 0.78
C LEU A 53 -0.10 -10.61 1.60
N GLY A 54 -0.19 -10.51 2.93
CA GLY A 54 0.82 -10.96 3.88
C GLY A 54 1.38 -9.83 4.74
N GLU A 55 2.54 -10.11 5.34
CA GLU A 55 3.29 -9.18 6.17
C GLU A 55 4.54 -8.72 5.45
N PHE A 56 4.82 -7.43 5.53
CA PHE A 56 5.96 -6.80 4.87
C PHE A 56 6.72 -5.93 5.87
N GLN A 57 8.01 -5.72 5.61
CA GLN A 57 8.88 -4.87 6.43
C GLN A 57 9.49 -3.75 5.58
N GLY A 58 9.39 -2.52 6.08
CA GLY A 58 9.95 -1.31 5.46
C GLY A 58 9.21 -0.78 4.22
N ASN A 59 8.65 -1.64 3.37
CA ASN A 59 7.84 -1.22 2.23
C ASN A 59 6.83 -2.28 1.78
N TYR A 60 5.95 -1.89 0.87
CA TYR A 60 5.17 -2.79 0.01
C TYR A 60 5.28 -2.31 -1.44
N THR A 61 5.51 -3.22 -2.38
CA THR A 61 5.57 -2.88 -3.81
C THR A 61 4.37 -3.46 -4.53
N ALA A 62 3.56 -2.57 -5.11
CA ALA A 62 2.48 -2.90 -6.01
C ALA A 62 3.06 -3.04 -7.43
N PHE A 63 2.90 -4.22 -8.03
CA PHE A 63 3.41 -4.54 -9.36
C PHE A 63 2.28 -4.50 -10.40
N ASN A 64 2.63 -4.21 -11.65
CA ASN A 64 1.74 -4.31 -12.81
C ASN A 64 0.43 -3.51 -12.64
N ILE A 65 0.52 -2.29 -12.13
CA ILE A 65 -0.62 -1.38 -12.12
C ILE A 65 -0.82 -0.86 -13.54
N GLU A 66 -1.90 -1.31 -14.18
CA GLU A 66 -2.25 -0.93 -15.54
C GLU A 66 -2.41 0.58 -15.70
N SER A 67 -2.38 1.07 -16.95
CA SER A 67 -2.63 2.48 -17.28
C SER A 67 -3.93 2.95 -16.65
N HIS A 68 -3.89 4.05 -15.89
CA HIS A 68 -5.04 4.59 -15.14
C HIS A 68 -5.63 3.62 -14.10
N GLY A 69 -4.96 2.50 -13.84
CA GLY A 69 -5.32 1.55 -12.81
C GLY A 69 -4.86 2.01 -11.44
N ALA A 70 -5.43 1.39 -10.41
CA ALA A 70 -4.98 1.57 -9.04
C ALA A 70 -4.98 0.24 -8.29
N GLN A 71 -4.43 0.26 -7.08
CA GLN A 71 -4.63 -0.79 -6.09
C GLN A 71 -4.96 -0.13 -4.75
N MET A 72 -6.11 -0.50 -4.18
CA MET A 72 -6.59 0.00 -2.91
C MET A 72 -6.20 -0.97 -1.79
N LEU A 73 -5.39 -0.49 -0.85
CA LEU A 73 -4.80 -1.30 0.21
C LEU A 73 -5.26 -0.81 1.59
N LYS A 74 -5.48 -1.77 2.50
CA LYS A 74 -5.49 -1.50 3.95
C LYS A 74 -4.16 -1.99 4.53
N MET A 75 -3.45 -1.08 5.19
CA MET A 75 -2.17 -1.35 5.82
C MET A 75 -2.28 -1.20 7.33
N THR A 76 -2.01 -2.27 8.07
CA THR A 76 -2.11 -2.31 9.53
C THR A 76 -0.73 -2.53 10.13
N LEU A 77 -0.26 -1.58 10.95
CA LEU A 77 0.99 -1.72 11.69
C LEU A 77 0.90 -2.90 12.67
N ILE A 78 1.91 -3.76 12.68
CA ILE A 78 2.03 -4.84 13.67
C ILE A 78 2.77 -4.28 14.87
N THR A 79 2.05 -4.07 15.97
CA THR A 79 2.65 -3.74 17.26
C THR A 79 3.08 -5.03 17.96
N LEU A 80 4.30 -5.03 18.49
CA LEU A 80 4.78 -6.07 19.41
C LEU A 80 4.11 -5.93 20.78
#